data_AF-A0A512BGL7-F1
#
_entry.id   AF-A0A512BGL7-F1
#
_cell.length_a   1.000
_cell.length_b   1.000
_cell.length_c   1.000
_cell.angle_alpha   90.00
_cell.angle_beta   90.00
_cell.angle_gamma   90.00
#
_symmetry.space_group_name_H-M   'P 1'
#
loop_
_entity.id
_entity.type
_entity.pdbx_description
1 polymer ?
#
loop_
_entity_poly.entity_id
_entity_poly.type
_entity_poly.pdbx_seq_one_letter_code
_entity_poly.pdbx_strand_id
1 'polypeptide(L)'
;MKEKFTVFFMVVLIVGIAVYFSYTNGWYEFRRNTDTPKEFLNPTSTSKENYSRDSIEINNQVKTLIARHKDFFYSKEYFEGTNILIDTIVYSPRLDKLAVLVITKNPASRQLQPAKDKHYYYNGTSYLGVRKGDTISLSWLGPVFTNSMDKSELSNELREACFRTFVSKDTTKEYSYKYNLNDIRFWTSSVWRLIDETN
;
A
#
# COMPACT_ATOMS: atom_id res chain seq x y z
N MET A 1 60.27 14.42 19.61
CA MET A 1 59.65 13.10 19.91
C MET A 1 58.16 13.24 20.21
N LYS A 2 57.75 14.18 21.09
CA LYS A 2 56.33 14.48 21.39
C LYS A 2 55.50 14.85 20.15
N GLU A 3 56.01 15.70 19.25
CA GLU A 3 55.26 16.13 18.05
C GLU A 3 54.93 14.97 17.09
N LYS A 4 55.91 14.07 16.84
CA LYS A 4 55.69 12.88 16.00
C LYS A 4 54.68 11.90 16.61
N PHE A 5 54.64 11.81 17.94
CA PHE A 5 53.67 11.00 18.66
C PHE A 5 52.25 11.58 18.58
N THR A 6 52.11 12.92 18.70
CA THR A 6 50.83 13.61 18.54
C THR A 6 50.27 13.45 17.13
N VAL A 7 51.11 13.57 16.10
CA VAL A 7 50.70 13.37 14.69
C VAL A 7 50.25 11.92 14.46
N PHE A 8 51.01 10.95 14.97
CA PHE A 8 50.62 9.54 14.86
C PHE A 8 49.27 9.25 15.52
N PHE A 9 49.03 9.79 16.73
CA PHE A 9 47.76 9.62 17.43
C PHE A 9 46.59 10.26 16.67
N MET A 10 46.79 11.44 16.06
CA MET A 10 45.77 12.07 15.22
C MET A 10 45.43 11.24 13.98
N VAL A 11 46.42 10.66 13.31
CA VAL A 11 46.18 9.79 12.14
C VAL A 11 45.40 8.54 12.54
N VAL A 12 45.77 7.90 13.65
CA VAL A 12 45.04 6.73 14.17
C VAL A 12 43.60 7.09 14.53
N LEU A 13 43.38 8.25 15.16
CA LEU A 13 42.04 8.73 15.50
C LEU A 13 41.19 8.97 14.24
N ILE A 14 41.75 9.64 13.22
CA ILE A 14 41.05 9.91 11.95
C ILE A 14 40.69 8.62 11.23
N VAL A 15 41.63 7.66 11.16
CA VAL A 15 41.38 6.35 10.54
C VAL A 15 40.34 5.57 11.33
N GLY A 16 40.40 5.58 12.67
CA GLY A 16 39.40 4.95 13.53
C GLY A 16 38.01 5.53 13.33
N ILE A 17 37.89 6.85 13.21
CA ILE A 17 36.64 7.55 12.91
C ILE A 17 36.11 7.16 11.52
N ALA A 18 36.97 7.13 10.51
CA ALA A 18 36.59 6.75 9.14
C ALA A 18 36.07 5.30 9.07
N VAL A 19 36.74 4.36 9.74
CA VAL A 19 36.29 2.96 9.85
C VAL A 19 34.97 2.88 10.60
N TYR A 20 34.83 3.59 11.72
CA TYR A 20 33.59 3.65 12.49
C TYR A 20 32.41 4.15 11.65
N PHE A 21 32.57 5.24 10.90
CA PHE A 21 31.51 5.75 10.02
C PHE A 21 31.23 4.79 8.85
N SER A 22 32.25 4.14 8.27
CA SER A 22 32.01 3.14 7.20
C SER A 22 31.18 1.94 7.67
N TYR A 23 31.35 1.53 8.93
CA TYR A 23 30.64 0.38 9.51
C TYR A 23 29.24 0.76 10.05
N THR A 24 29.08 1.99 10.55
CA THR A 24 27.81 2.48 11.13
C THR A 24 26.89 3.17 10.12
N ASN A 25 27.41 3.69 9.00
CA ASN A 25 26.59 4.29 7.93
C ASN A 25 25.66 3.28 7.24
N GLY A 26 25.90 1.97 7.40
CA GLY A 26 24.97 0.93 6.96
C GLY A 26 23.81 0.66 7.94
N TRP A 27 23.87 1.18 9.16
CA TRP A 27 22.89 0.90 10.24
C TRP A 27 21.90 2.05 10.49
N TYR A 28 22.29 3.29 10.24
CA TYR A 28 21.42 4.46 10.36
C TYR A 28 20.86 4.88 9.01
N GLU A 29 20.02 4.03 8.41
CA GLU A 29 19.07 4.58 7.44
C GLU A 29 18.17 5.56 8.20
N PHE A 30 18.38 6.87 7.97
CA PHE A 30 17.43 7.89 8.40
C PHE A 30 16.10 7.59 7.71
N ARG A 31 15.21 6.84 8.39
CA ARG A 31 13.87 6.58 7.90
C ARG A 31 13.14 7.91 7.89
N ARG A 32 13.02 8.49 6.69
CA ARG A 32 12.25 9.71 6.48
C ARG A 32 10.84 9.45 7.01
N ASN A 33 10.35 10.29 7.92
CA ASN A 33 8.97 10.19 8.34
C ASN A 33 8.09 10.42 7.11
N THR A 34 7.35 9.39 6.73
CA THR A 34 6.44 9.39 5.57
C THR A 34 4.98 9.49 6.01
N ASP A 35 4.72 9.62 7.31
CA ASP A 35 3.38 9.84 7.82
C ASP A 35 2.80 11.14 7.27
N THR A 36 1.51 11.08 6.92
CA THR A 36 0.74 12.25 6.49
C THR A 36 0.67 13.27 7.64
N PRO A 37 1.12 14.53 7.44
CA PRO A 37 1.01 15.58 8.45
C PRO A 37 -0.46 15.78 8.86
N LYS A 38 -0.71 16.12 10.14
CA LYS A 38 -2.05 16.16 10.71
C LYS A 38 -2.98 17.11 9.97
N GLU A 39 -2.45 18.23 9.51
CA GLU A 39 -3.15 19.26 8.74
C GLU A 39 -3.57 18.81 7.34
N PHE A 40 -2.95 17.76 6.80
CA PHE A 40 -3.27 17.18 5.49
C PHE A 40 -4.02 15.85 5.59
N LEU A 41 -4.34 15.37 6.80
CA LEU A 41 -5.19 14.19 6.95
C LEU A 41 -6.57 14.48 6.36
N ASN A 42 -7.03 13.59 5.50
CA ASN A 42 -8.33 13.68 4.89
C ASN A 42 -9.43 13.36 5.92
N PRO A 43 -10.30 14.33 6.30
CA PRO A 43 -11.35 14.11 7.30
C PRO A 43 -12.64 13.55 6.70
N THR A 44 -12.65 13.26 5.39
CA THR A 44 -13.86 12.87 4.67
C THR A 44 -14.46 11.60 5.26
N SER A 45 -15.76 11.66 5.53
CA SER A 45 -16.57 10.53 5.96
C SER A 45 -17.85 10.46 5.12
N THR A 46 -18.51 9.30 5.14
CA THR A 46 -19.77 9.06 4.44
C THR A 46 -20.76 8.39 5.38
N SER A 47 -22.04 8.37 5.03
CA SER A 47 -23.05 7.66 5.81
C SER A 47 -22.86 6.14 5.74
N LYS A 48 -23.38 5.43 6.74
CA LYS A 48 -23.32 3.97 6.79
C LYS A 48 -24.03 3.32 5.59
N GLU A 49 -25.13 3.91 5.15
CA GLU A 49 -25.94 3.46 4.01
C GLU A 49 -25.14 3.59 2.71
N ASN A 50 -24.46 4.73 2.51
CA ASN A 50 -23.58 4.94 1.37
C ASN A 50 -22.41 3.97 1.38
N TYR A 51 -21.75 3.81 2.53
CA TYR A 51 -20.66 2.85 2.69
C TYR A 51 -21.10 1.43 2.36
N SER A 52 -22.29 1.02 2.83
CA SER A 52 -22.83 -0.31 2.55
C SER A 52 -23.13 -0.52 1.07
N ARG A 53 -23.74 0.47 0.40
CA ARG A 53 -24.01 0.43 -1.04
C ARG A 53 -22.72 0.35 -1.84
N ASP A 54 -21.74 1.20 -1.53
CA ASP A 54 -20.46 1.25 -2.23
C ASP A 54 -19.69 -0.07 -2.04
N SER A 55 -19.69 -0.63 -0.83
CA SER A 55 -19.08 -1.93 -0.54
C SER A 55 -19.67 -3.07 -1.39
N ILE A 56 -20.99 -3.08 -1.60
CA ILE A 56 -21.66 -4.06 -2.46
C ILE A 56 -21.21 -3.90 -3.92
N GLU A 57 -21.21 -2.66 -4.44
CA GLU A 57 -20.80 -2.40 -5.82
C GLU A 57 -19.34 -2.75 -6.05
N ILE A 58 -18.45 -2.33 -5.15
CA ILE A 58 -17.02 -2.70 -5.18
C ILE A 58 -16.86 -4.21 -5.17
N ASN A 59 -17.59 -4.92 -4.32
CA ASN A 59 -17.55 -6.38 -4.27
C ASN A 59 -17.99 -7.02 -5.59
N ASN A 60 -19.00 -6.48 -6.28
CA ASN A 60 -19.43 -6.96 -7.59
C ASN A 60 -18.35 -6.74 -8.67
N GLN A 61 -17.69 -5.58 -8.65
CA GLN A 61 -16.57 -5.28 -9.54
C GLN A 61 -15.40 -6.25 -9.29
N VAL A 62 -15.01 -6.45 -8.03
CA VAL A 62 -13.94 -7.39 -7.65
C VAL A 62 -14.28 -8.82 -8.09
N LYS A 63 -15.53 -9.28 -7.91
CA LYS A 63 -15.96 -10.59 -8.43
C LYS A 63 -15.81 -10.70 -9.95
N THR A 64 -16.11 -9.63 -10.68
CA THR A 64 -15.92 -9.58 -12.13
C THR A 64 -14.44 -9.68 -12.51
N LEU A 65 -13.54 -9.03 -11.75
CA LEU A 65 -12.09 -9.15 -11.95
C LEU A 65 -11.59 -10.58 -11.67
N ILE A 66 -12.07 -11.24 -10.62
CA ILE A 66 -11.75 -12.64 -10.31
C ILE A 66 -12.22 -13.57 -11.43
N ALA A 67 -13.49 -13.46 -11.86
CA ALA A 67 -14.05 -14.31 -12.90
C ALA A 67 -13.31 -14.18 -14.24
N ARG A 68 -12.73 -13.00 -14.51
CA ARG A 68 -11.97 -12.71 -15.73
C ARG A 68 -10.47 -12.91 -15.58
N HIS A 69 -9.98 -13.33 -14.40
CA HIS A 69 -8.57 -13.43 -14.07
C HIS A 69 -7.78 -12.15 -14.44
N LYS A 70 -8.28 -10.99 -14.03
CA LYS A 70 -7.67 -9.68 -14.30
C LYS A 70 -6.96 -9.10 -13.08
N ASP A 71 -6.02 -8.19 -13.33
CA ASP A 71 -5.26 -7.45 -12.34
C ASP A 71 -4.62 -8.37 -11.29
N PHE A 72 -4.83 -8.07 -10.01
CA PHE A 72 -4.36 -8.87 -8.88
C PHE A 72 -4.83 -10.34 -8.92
N PHE A 73 -5.94 -10.63 -9.61
CA PHE A 73 -6.58 -11.93 -9.61
C PHE A 73 -6.22 -12.81 -10.82
N TYR A 74 -5.12 -12.50 -11.51
CA TYR A 74 -4.67 -13.25 -12.69
C TYR A 74 -4.30 -14.72 -12.40
N SER A 75 -3.94 -15.03 -11.16
CA SER A 75 -3.54 -16.39 -10.77
C SER A 75 -4.74 -17.33 -10.64
N LYS A 76 -4.52 -18.62 -10.96
CA LYS A 76 -5.52 -19.69 -10.84
C LYS A 76 -5.95 -20.02 -9.40
N GLU A 77 -5.24 -19.47 -8.42
CA GLU A 77 -5.57 -19.65 -7.00
C GLU A 77 -6.90 -18.95 -6.64
N TYR A 78 -7.23 -17.88 -7.38
CA TYR A 78 -8.50 -17.17 -7.28
C TYR A 78 -9.56 -17.86 -8.13
N PHE A 79 -10.76 -17.99 -7.59
CA PHE A 79 -11.87 -18.70 -8.24
C PHE A 79 -13.20 -18.13 -7.75
N GLU A 80 -14.32 -18.59 -8.32
CA GLU A 80 -15.66 -18.07 -7.98
C GLU A 80 -16.01 -18.16 -6.48
N GLY A 81 -15.43 -19.12 -5.76
CA GLY A 81 -15.59 -19.28 -4.31
C GLY A 81 -14.58 -18.50 -3.46
N THR A 82 -13.75 -17.64 -4.06
CA THR A 82 -12.87 -16.74 -3.31
C THR A 82 -13.73 -15.76 -2.50
N ASN A 83 -13.51 -15.74 -1.18
CA ASN A 83 -14.21 -14.81 -0.30
C ASN A 83 -13.53 -13.45 -0.33
N ILE A 84 -14.27 -12.41 -0.69
CA ILE A 84 -13.78 -11.04 -0.75
C ILE A 84 -14.18 -10.32 0.55
N LEU A 85 -13.23 -9.59 1.13
CA LEU A 85 -13.39 -8.78 2.32
C LEU A 85 -12.96 -7.35 1.97
N ILE A 86 -13.88 -6.41 2.02
CA ILE A 86 -13.55 -4.98 1.91
C ILE A 86 -13.05 -4.51 3.27
N ASP A 87 -11.75 -4.26 3.37
CA ASP A 87 -11.11 -3.90 4.64
C ASP A 87 -11.38 -2.44 4.99
N THR A 88 -11.11 -1.53 4.05
CA THR A 88 -11.22 -0.09 4.25
C THR A 88 -11.59 0.58 2.92
N ILE A 89 -12.54 1.52 2.95
CA ILE A 89 -12.82 2.44 1.84
C ILE A 89 -12.47 3.85 2.30
N VAL A 90 -11.61 4.54 1.55
CA VAL A 90 -11.24 5.94 1.78
C VAL A 90 -11.85 6.78 0.67
N TYR A 91 -12.50 7.88 1.02
CA TYR A 91 -13.22 8.72 0.07
C TYR A 91 -12.48 10.03 -0.19
N SER A 92 -12.48 10.48 -1.43
CA SER A 92 -12.10 11.85 -1.77
C SER A 92 -13.07 12.87 -1.16
N PRO A 93 -12.64 14.12 -0.92
CA PRO A 93 -13.51 15.18 -0.39
C PRO A 93 -14.80 15.44 -1.17
N ARG A 94 -14.80 15.13 -2.47
CA ARG A 94 -15.96 15.28 -3.37
C ARG A 94 -16.80 14.02 -3.53
N LEU A 95 -16.38 12.91 -2.91
CA LEU A 95 -17.01 11.59 -2.98
C LEU A 95 -17.09 10.98 -4.39
N ASP A 96 -16.48 11.61 -5.40
CA ASP A 96 -16.42 11.16 -6.80
C ASP A 96 -15.26 10.19 -7.05
N LYS A 97 -14.30 10.11 -6.13
CA LYS A 97 -13.18 9.17 -6.12
C LYS A 97 -13.08 8.44 -4.79
N LEU A 98 -12.52 7.24 -4.82
CA LEU A 98 -12.30 6.41 -3.63
C LEU A 98 -11.05 5.54 -3.77
N ALA A 99 -10.51 5.08 -2.66
CA ALA A 99 -9.49 4.04 -2.59
C ALA A 99 -10.02 2.89 -1.74
N VAL A 100 -9.77 1.65 -2.17
CA VAL A 100 -10.30 0.45 -1.53
C VAL A 100 -9.15 -0.48 -1.18
N LEU A 101 -9.10 -0.88 0.09
CA LEU A 101 -8.25 -1.96 0.56
C LEU A 101 -9.07 -3.26 0.52
N VAL A 102 -8.58 -4.24 -0.25
CA VAL A 102 -9.27 -5.51 -0.49
C VAL A 102 -8.44 -6.65 0.06
N ILE A 103 -9.06 -7.52 0.85
CA ILE A 103 -8.48 -8.78 1.32
C ILE A 103 -9.30 -9.92 0.75
N THR A 104 -8.63 -10.94 0.23
CA THR A 104 -9.27 -12.20 -0.16
C THR A 104 -8.91 -13.30 0.81
N LYS A 105 -9.89 -14.16 1.12
CA LYS A 105 -9.70 -15.39 1.89
C LYS A 105 -9.90 -16.59 0.98
N ASN A 106 -8.85 -17.38 0.82
CA ASN A 106 -8.82 -18.56 -0.06
C ASN A 106 -8.50 -19.82 0.76
N PRO A 107 -8.97 -21.01 0.35
CA PRO A 107 -8.57 -22.28 0.97
C PRO A 107 -7.07 -22.53 0.77
N ALA A 108 -6.35 -22.97 1.81
CA ALA A 108 -4.90 -23.22 1.74
C ALA A 108 -4.51 -24.26 0.67
N SER A 109 -5.42 -25.17 0.31
CA SER A 109 -5.24 -26.14 -0.79
C SER A 109 -5.06 -25.50 -2.17
N ARG A 110 -5.42 -24.22 -2.33
CA ARG A 110 -5.24 -23.45 -3.58
C ARG A 110 -3.89 -22.72 -3.64
N GLN A 111 -3.14 -22.66 -2.54
CA GLN A 111 -1.80 -22.06 -2.56
C GLN A 111 -0.88 -22.87 -3.48
N LEU A 112 0.14 -22.20 -4.03
CA LEU A 112 1.20 -22.89 -4.75
C LEU A 112 1.91 -23.93 -3.87
N GLN A 113 2.11 -23.60 -2.59
CA GLN A 113 2.61 -24.50 -1.56
C GLN A 113 1.64 -24.48 -0.37
N PRO A 114 0.68 -25.42 -0.31
CA PRO A 114 -0.32 -25.45 0.76
C PRO A 114 0.29 -25.57 2.15
N ALA A 115 -0.08 -24.66 3.05
CA ALA A 115 0.22 -24.80 4.48
C ALA A 115 -0.56 -26.00 5.05
N LYS A 116 0.15 -26.91 5.73
CA LYS A 116 -0.43 -28.18 6.22
C LYS A 116 -1.34 -27.99 7.44
N ASP A 117 -1.14 -26.92 8.19
CA ASP A 117 -1.77 -26.64 9.48
C ASP A 117 -2.85 -25.56 9.42
N LYS A 118 -3.12 -25.00 8.24
CA LYS A 118 -4.10 -23.92 8.04
C LYS A 118 -5.13 -24.33 6.99
N HIS A 119 -6.39 -23.99 7.25
CA HIS A 119 -7.47 -24.22 6.28
C HIS A 119 -7.56 -23.10 5.24
N TYR A 120 -7.10 -21.90 5.58
CA TYR A 120 -7.23 -20.71 4.76
C TYR A 120 -5.97 -19.86 4.84
N TYR A 121 -5.77 -19.07 3.79
CA TYR A 121 -4.79 -18.00 3.73
C TYR A 121 -5.45 -16.73 3.18
N TYR A 122 -4.75 -15.62 3.34
CA TYR A 122 -5.21 -14.31 2.96
C TYR A 122 -4.20 -13.65 2.01
N ASN A 123 -4.74 -13.03 0.96
CA ASN A 123 -4.00 -12.14 0.07
C ASN A 123 -4.65 -10.76 0.15
N GLY A 124 -3.89 -9.69 -0.04
CA GLY A 124 -4.36 -8.32 0.09
C GLY A 124 -3.80 -7.41 -1.00
N THR A 125 -4.62 -6.46 -1.47
CA THR A 125 -4.19 -5.41 -2.38
C THR A 125 -5.06 -4.16 -2.25
N SER A 126 -4.76 -3.11 -3.02
CA SER A 126 -5.61 -1.93 -3.09
C SER A 126 -5.95 -1.51 -4.52
N TYR A 127 -7.07 -0.80 -4.64
CA TYR A 127 -7.62 -0.27 -5.89
C TYR A 127 -7.97 1.21 -5.73
N LEU A 128 -7.86 1.97 -6.81
CA LEU A 128 -8.48 3.28 -6.94
C LEU A 128 -9.80 3.16 -7.68
N GLY A 129 -10.79 3.92 -7.25
CA GLY A 129 -12.13 3.91 -7.79
C GLY A 129 -12.59 5.28 -8.24
N VAL A 130 -13.25 5.34 -9.40
CA VAL A 130 -13.94 6.53 -9.90
C VAL A 130 -15.43 6.26 -9.90
N ARG A 131 -16.20 7.14 -9.26
CA ARG A 131 -17.66 7.06 -9.15
C ARG A 131 -18.32 7.89 -10.25
N LYS A 132 -19.26 7.29 -10.97
CA LYS A 132 -20.17 7.97 -11.90
C LYS A 132 -21.60 7.53 -11.58
N GLY A 133 -22.37 8.38 -10.89
CA GLY A 133 -23.68 8.01 -10.36
C GLY A 133 -23.57 6.88 -9.33
N ASP A 134 -24.31 5.79 -9.55
CA ASP A 134 -24.29 4.59 -8.70
C ASP A 134 -23.23 3.55 -9.13
N THR A 135 -22.43 3.85 -10.15
CA THR A 135 -21.39 2.94 -10.65
C THR A 135 -20.00 3.33 -10.16
N ILE A 136 -19.17 2.33 -9.87
CA ILE A 136 -17.77 2.50 -9.47
C ILE A 136 -16.90 1.69 -10.43
N SER A 137 -15.97 2.36 -11.11
CA SER A 137 -14.93 1.69 -11.91
C SER A 137 -13.67 1.56 -11.08
N LEU A 138 -13.04 0.39 -11.08
CA LEU A 138 -11.83 0.11 -10.30
C LEU A 138 -10.59 0.01 -11.20
N SER A 139 -9.50 0.60 -10.74
CA SER A 139 -8.17 0.49 -11.34
C SER A 139 -7.20 -0.01 -10.28
N TRP A 140 -6.46 -1.07 -10.60
CA TRP A 140 -5.54 -1.70 -9.66
C TRP A 140 -4.38 -0.77 -9.30
N LEU A 141 -4.10 -0.66 -8.00
CA LEU A 141 -3.07 0.23 -7.47
C LEU A 141 -1.87 -0.52 -6.89
N GLY A 142 -2.11 -1.68 -6.28
CA GLY A 142 -1.16 -2.27 -5.34
C GLY A 142 -1.18 -1.56 -3.97
N PRO A 143 -0.30 -1.89 -3.02
CA PRO A 143 0.68 -2.97 -3.05
C PRO A 143 0.03 -4.36 -3.08
N VAL A 144 0.85 -5.40 -3.17
CA VAL A 144 0.42 -6.81 -3.14
C VAL A 144 1.03 -7.51 -1.95
N PHE A 145 0.17 -8.16 -1.18
CA PHE A 145 0.53 -9.06 -0.10
C PHE A 145 -0.10 -10.41 -0.35
N THR A 146 0.66 -11.48 -0.18
CA THR A 146 0.21 -12.85 -0.50
C THR A 146 0.60 -13.81 0.61
N ASN A 147 -0.18 -14.88 0.77
CA ASN A 147 0.12 -16.00 1.66
C ASN A 147 0.15 -15.64 3.16
N SER A 148 -0.55 -14.60 3.58
CA SER A 148 -0.69 -14.30 5.01
C SER A 148 -1.62 -15.33 5.68
N MET A 149 -1.28 -15.72 6.91
CA MET A 149 -2.11 -16.63 7.72
C MET A 149 -2.98 -15.88 8.73
N ASP A 150 -2.71 -14.59 8.95
CA ASP A 150 -3.44 -13.74 9.87
C ASP A 150 -4.05 -12.54 9.13
N LYS A 151 -5.38 -12.49 9.12
CA LYS A 151 -6.13 -11.41 8.47
C LYS A 151 -5.84 -10.05 9.11
N SER A 152 -5.70 -10.00 10.44
CA SER A 152 -5.47 -8.75 11.17
C SER A 152 -4.07 -8.21 10.90
N GLU A 153 -3.07 -9.08 10.87
CA GLU A 153 -1.70 -8.71 10.49
C GLU A 153 -1.69 -8.15 9.06
N LEU A 154 -2.28 -8.88 8.10
CA LEU A 154 -2.40 -8.43 6.71
C LEU A 154 -3.13 -7.09 6.58
N SER A 155 -4.22 -6.88 7.33
CA SER A 155 -4.96 -5.63 7.36
C SER A 155 -4.08 -4.46 7.83
N ASN A 156 -3.27 -4.70 8.87
CA ASN A 156 -2.34 -3.70 9.39
C ASN A 156 -1.22 -3.39 8.39
N GLU A 157 -0.61 -4.41 7.77
CA GLU A 157 0.42 -4.24 6.74
C GLU A 157 -0.11 -3.46 5.53
N LEU A 158 -1.32 -3.80 5.06
CA LEU A 158 -1.95 -3.13 3.92
C LEU A 158 -2.24 -1.66 4.24
N ARG A 159 -2.75 -1.36 5.43
CA ARG A 159 -2.97 0.02 5.89
C ARG A 159 -1.67 0.78 6.07
N GLU A 160 -0.65 0.18 6.65
CA GLU A 160 0.68 0.80 6.78
C GLU A 160 1.25 1.15 5.40
N ALA A 161 1.17 0.21 4.46
CA ALA A 161 1.67 0.42 3.11
C ALA A 161 0.91 1.49 2.33
N CYS A 162 -0.40 1.64 2.55
CA CYS A 162 -1.23 2.62 1.86
C CYS A 162 -1.25 4.01 2.53
N PHE A 163 -1.13 4.06 3.86
CA PHE A 163 -1.33 5.28 4.66
C PHE A 163 -0.04 5.88 5.21
N ARG A 164 1.08 5.16 5.11
CA ARG A 164 2.38 5.63 5.61
C ARG A 164 3.45 5.54 4.54
N THR A 165 3.63 4.38 3.91
CA THR A 165 4.77 4.14 3.02
C THR A 165 4.43 4.15 1.54
N PHE A 166 3.24 4.62 1.17
CA PHE A 166 2.76 4.65 -0.21
C PHE A 166 3.53 5.66 -1.08
N VAL A 167 4.09 6.69 -0.45
CA VAL A 167 4.87 7.72 -1.12
C VAL A 167 6.11 7.12 -1.81
N SER A 168 6.22 7.32 -3.13
CA SER A 168 7.37 6.92 -3.93
C SER A 168 8.64 7.63 -3.46
N LYS A 169 9.75 6.88 -3.39
CA LYS A 169 11.09 7.45 -3.15
C LYS A 169 11.52 8.43 -4.25
N ASP A 170 11.02 8.23 -5.48
CA ASP A 170 11.26 9.09 -6.64
C ASP A 170 9.97 9.83 -7.02
N THR A 171 9.92 11.12 -6.72
CA THR A 171 8.78 12.02 -6.99
C THR A 171 8.94 12.85 -8.27
N THR A 172 9.99 12.57 -9.05
CA THR A 172 10.31 13.32 -10.28
C THR A 172 9.55 12.81 -11.51
N LYS A 173 9.00 11.59 -11.44
CA LYS A 173 8.18 11.00 -12.49
C LYS A 173 6.79 11.62 -12.54
N GLU A 174 6.24 11.77 -13.75
CA GLU A 174 4.95 12.42 -14.02
C GLU A 174 3.77 11.83 -13.21
N TYR A 175 3.82 10.53 -12.91
CA TYR A 175 2.80 9.81 -12.13
C TYR A 175 3.33 9.27 -10.79
N SER A 176 4.33 9.93 -10.19
CA SER A 176 4.83 9.49 -8.89
C SER A 176 3.76 9.61 -7.80
N TYR A 177 3.63 8.60 -6.95
CA TYR A 177 2.82 8.66 -5.73
C TYR A 177 3.48 9.61 -4.72
N LYS A 178 3.10 10.89 -4.72
CA LYS A 178 3.71 11.91 -3.83
C LYS A 178 3.11 11.95 -2.43
N TYR A 179 1.91 11.39 -2.28
CA TYR A 179 1.09 11.49 -1.07
C TYR A 179 0.48 10.13 -0.75
N ASN A 180 0.29 9.84 0.54
CA ASN A 180 -0.42 8.64 0.99
C ASN A 180 -1.93 8.73 0.70
N LEU A 181 -2.63 7.59 0.71
CA LEU A 181 -4.07 7.55 0.39
C LEU A 181 -4.95 8.32 1.40
N ASN A 182 -4.46 8.52 2.62
CA ASN A 182 -5.15 9.31 3.66
C ASN A 182 -4.81 10.82 3.62
N ASP A 183 -3.99 11.27 2.67
CA ASP A 183 -3.63 12.68 2.48
C ASP A 183 -4.64 13.38 1.57
N ILE A 184 -5.12 14.56 1.95
CA ILE A 184 -6.10 15.31 1.15
C ILE A 184 -5.55 15.72 -0.23
N ARG A 185 -4.23 15.92 -0.35
CA ARG A 185 -3.55 16.31 -1.60
C ARG A 185 -3.42 15.14 -2.58
N PHE A 186 -3.57 13.90 -2.10
CA PHE A 186 -3.58 12.72 -2.97
C PHE A 186 -4.71 12.79 -4.01
N TRP A 187 -5.88 13.29 -3.63
CA TRP A 187 -7.11 13.26 -4.45
C TRP A 187 -7.09 14.21 -5.65
N THR A 188 -6.16 15.17 -5.66
CA THR A 188 -5.91 16.11 -6.76
C THR A 188 -4.58 15.84 -7.47
N SER A 189 -3.87 14.78 -7.11
CA SER A 189 -2.59 14.43 -7.70
C SER A 189 -2.71 13.81 -9.10
N SER A 190 -1.60 13.74 -9.83
CA SER A 190 -1.55 13.30 -11.23
C SER A 190 -1.93 11.84 -11.46
N VAL A 191 -1.91 10.99 -10.42
CA VAL A 191 -2.35 9.59 -10.51
C VAL A 191 -3.76 9.47 -11.08
N TRP A 192 -4.63 10.43 -10.76
CA TRP A 192 -6.02 10.41 -11.21
C TRP A 192 -6.17 10.72 -12.69
N ARG A 193 -5.23 11.48 -13.28
CA ARG A 193 -5.23 11.72 -14.73
C ARG A 193 -4.95 10.43 -15.51
N LEU A 194 -4.01 9.61 -15.03
CA LEU A 194 -3.74 8.30 -15.63
C LEU A 194 -4.99 7.41 -15.62
N ILE A 195 -5.71 7.41 -14.50
CA ILE A 195 -6.95 6.62 -14.37
C ILE A 195 -8.01 7.12 -15.35
N ASP A 196 -8.19 8.43 -15.48
CA ASP A 196 -9.13 9.03 -16.43
C ASP A 196 -8.75 8.76 -17.90
N GLU A 197 -7.46 8.61 -18.22
CA GLU A 197 -6.97 8.27 -19.57
C GLU A 197 -7.12 6.78 -19.92
N THR A 198 -7.16 5.90 -18.90
CA THR A 198 -7.25 4.44 -19.08
C THR A 198 -8.68 3.87 -19.00
N ASN A 199 -9.67 4.67 -18.61
CA ASN A 199 -11.09 4.31 -18.53
C ASN A 199 -11.91 4.95 -19.66
#